data_AF-A0A317KDJ4-F1
#
_entry.id   AF-A0A317KDJ4-F1
#
_cell.length_a   1.000
_cell.length_b   1.000
_cell.length_c   1.000
_cell.angle_alpha   90.00
_cell.angle_beta   90.00
_cell.angle_gamma   90.00
#
_symmetry.space_group_name_H-M   'P 1'
#
loop_
_entity.id
_entity.type
_entity.pdbx_description
1 polymer ?
#
loop_
_entity_poly.entity_id
_entity_poly.type
_entity_poly.pdbx_seq_one_letter_code
_entity_poly.pdbx_strand_id
1 'polypeptide(L)'
;MVATPPTPPSPLTPQQRSAFIEICADAKAGFEDALDLVLIHNERDVRGNQPRRKLNPLTVLLAVAAWERFVVDVGALSRGQWSEPGRHKKENRDAYLDAALKVLGPASGEALPGAWRIRAFSRWRGKCPEGAVTLDCSDPEQMAELQRDVHAWINLRNKVAHRCMAQDLISGPYYRSDAETHTIQAGEARAALAEMLQLVDQSILAIVAASGFPKPDRFRLPAAWFQEEPPAGLRGVEEPGALWGGYSLLR
;
A
#
# COMPACT_ATOMS: atom_id res chain seq x y z
N MET A 1 -19.88 -34.56 -4.82
CA MET A 1 -18.68 -34.28 -4.00
C MET A 1 -18.94 -32.98 -3.26
N VAL A 2 -19.00 -33.02 -1.92
CA VAL A 2 -19.14 -31.81 -1.10
C VAL A 2 -17.75 -31.18 -1.05
N ALA A 3 -17.60 -29.97 -1.60
CA ALA A 3 -16.34 -29.23 -1.49
C ALA A 3 -16.05 -28.99 -0.01
N THR A 4 -14.88 -29.45 0.45
CA THR A 4 -14.41 -29.17 1.81
C THR A 4 -14.40 -27.65 1.99
N PRO A 5 -15.01 -27.10 3.06
CA PRO A 5 -14.99 -25.68 3.28
C PRO A 5 -13.54 -25.20 3.38
N PRO A 6 -13.20 -24.02 2.82
CA PRO A 6 -11.84 -23.51 2.85
C PRO A 6 -11.37 -23.39 4.30
N THR A 7 -10.16 -23.87 4.56
CA THR A 7 -9.53 -23.76 5.88
C THR A 7 -9.42 -22.27 6.25
N PRO A 8 -9.83 -21.88 7.47
CA PRO A 8 -9.69 -20.50 7.91
C PRO A 8 -8.21 -20.10 7.93
N PRO A 9 -7.87 -18.83 7.65
CA PRO A 9 -6.50 -18.36 7.73
C PRO A 9 -5.91 -18.60 9.13
N SER A 10 -4.62 -18.92 9.19
CA SER A 10 -3.87 -19.15 10.43
C SER A 10 -2.43 -18.63 10.28
N PRO A 11 -1.65 -18.53 11.38
CA PRO A 11 -0.23 -18.21 11.29
C PRO A 11 0.50 -19.14 10.33
N LEU A 12 1.50 -18.61 9.64
CA LEU A 12 2.17 -19.34 8.56
C LEU A 12 2.99 -20.50 9.10
N THR A 13 2.83 -21.66 8.48
CA THR A 13 3.62 -22.86 8.77
C THR A 13 5.05 -22.72 8.22
N PRO A 14 6.04 -23.50 8.72
CA PRO A 14 7.39 -23.52 8.16
C PRO A 14 7.46 -23.73 6.64
N GLN A 15 6.54 -24.51 6.08
CA GLN A 15 6.47 -24.78 4.64
C GLN A 15 5.99 -23.57 3.81
N GLN A 16 5.21 -22.67 4.42
CA GLN A 16 4.69 -21.46 3.77
C GLN A 16 5.69 -20.30 3.80
N ARG A 17 6.81 -20.44 4.51
CA ARG A 17 7.75 -19.33 4.75
C ARG A 17 8.42 -18.84 3.46
N SER A 18 8.86 -19.74 2.58
CA SER A 18 9.49 -19.35 1.32
C SER A 18 8.55 -18.55 0.43
N ALA A 19 7.29 -18.99 0.32
CA ALA A 19 6.26 -18.28 -0.43
C ALA A 19 6.00 -16.88 0.16
N PHE A 20 5.97 -16.74 1.49
CA PHE A 20 5.82 -15.43 2.13
C PHE A 20 6.99 -14.48 1.85
N ILE A 21 8.22 -15.01 1.74
CA ILE A 21 9.39 -14.21 1.35
C ILE A 21 9.21 -13.67 -0.07
N GLU A 22 8.69 -14.48 -0.99
CA GLU A 22 8.39 -14.05 -2.37
C GLU A 22 7.30 -12.95 -2.39
N ILE A 23 6.27 -13.08 -1.55
CA ILE A 23 5.23 -12.05 -1.39
C ILE A 23 5.83 -10.73 -0.86
N CYS A 24 6.74 -10.79 0.12
CA CYS A 24 7.41 -9.59 0.63
C CYS A 24 8.28 -8.94 -0.45
N ALA A 25 8.97 -9.73 -1.27
CA ALA A 25 9.78 -9.23 -2.38
C ALA A 25 8.93 -8.58 -3.47
N ASP A 26 7.78 -9.17 -3.80
CA ASP A 26 6.81 -8.61 -4.76
C ASP A 26 6.20 -7.30 -4.25
N ALA A 27 5.78 -7.26 -2.98
CA ALA A 27 5.27 -6.04 -2.35
C ALA A 27 6.33 -4.93 -2.34
N LYS A 28 7.59 -5.28 -2.05
CA LYS A 28 8.73 -4.34 -2.16
C LYS A 28 8.86 -3.79 -3.58
N ALA A 29 8.87 -4.64 -4.60
CA ALA A 29 8.96 -4.21 -6.00
C ALA A 29 7.80 -3.28 -6.39
N GLY A 30 6.57 -3.58 -5.97
CA GLY A 30 5.41 -2.72 -6.22
C GLY A 30 5.53 -1.31 -5.61
N PHE A 31 6.12 -1.20 -4.41
CA PHE A 31 6.40 0.11 -3.80
C PHE A 31 7.60 0.82 -4.41
N GLU A 32 8.60 0.10 -4.93
CA GLU A 32 9.73 0.70 -5.65
C GLU A 32 9.24 1.53 -6.84
N ASP A 33 8.32 1.00 -7.64
CA ASP A 33 7.75 1.73 -8.77
C ASP A 33 7.01 3.01 -8.33
N ALA A 34 6.24 2.94 -7.24
CA ALA A 34 5.54 4.10 -6.70
C ALA A 34 6.51 5.17 -6.14
N LEU A 35 7.60 4.73 -5.48
CA LEU A 35 8.65 5.60 -4.96
C LEU A 35 9.46 6.25 -6.08
N ASP A 36 9.78 5.53 -7.15
CA ASP A 36 10.49 6.10 -8.30
C ASP A 36 9.71 7.26 -8.92
N LEU A 37 8.37 7.17 -8.98
CA LEU A 37 7.53 8.29 -9.41
C LEU A 37 7.63 9.51 -8.48
N VAL A 38 7.75 9.30 -7.17
CA VAL A 38 7.96 10.36 -6.18
C VAL A 38 9.34 11.00 -6.34
N LEU A 39 10.37 10.20 -6.59
CA LEU A 39 11.74 10.66 -6.80
C LEU A 39 11.88 11.47 -8.10
N ILE A 40 11.33 10.98 -9.21
CA ILE A 40 11.22 11.73 -10.47
C ILE A 40 10.46 13.05 -10.26
N HIS A 41 9.44 13.02 -9.39
CA HIS A 41 8.73 14.25 -9.00
C HIS A 41 9.62 15.21 -8.20
N ASN A 42 10.57 14.74 -7.38
CA ASN A 42 11.47 15.57 -6.58
C ASN A 42 12.59 16.25 -7.39
N GLU A 43 13.15 15.58 -8.39
CA GLU A 43 14.36 16.04 -9.10
C GLU A 43 14.19 17.26 -10.01
N ARG A 44 12.97 17.53 -10.48
CA ARG A 44 12.76 18.64 -11.44
C ARG A 44 12.11 19.81 -10.70
N ASP A 45 12.35 21.05 -11.10
CA ASP A 45 11.47 22.15 -10.77
C ASP A 45 11.17 22.86 -12.09
N VAL A 46 9.90 23.00 -12.44
CA VAL A 46 9.47 23.59 -13.73
C VAL A 46 8.47 24.72 -13.49
N ARG A 47 8.65 25.83 -14.22
CA ARG A 47 7.72 26.97 -14.27
C ARG A 47 6.45 26.58 -15.05
N GLY A 48 5.25 26.81 -14.48
CA GLY A 48 3.94 26.61 -15.15
C GLY A 48 3.06 25.47 -14.60
N ASN A 49 1.89 25.22 -15.23
CA ASN A 49 0.99 24.10 -14.88
C ASN A 49 1.68 22.76 -15.18
N GLN A 50 2.16 22.09 -14.13
CA GLN A 50 3.18 21.06 -14.24
C GLN A 50 2.70 19.75 -14.93
N PRO A 51 3.53 19.14 -15.80
CA PRO A 51 3.33 17.77 -16.32
C PRO A 51 3.21 16.68 -15.23
N ARG A 52 3.63 16.98 -13.99
CA ARG A 52 3.67 16.07 -12.84
C ARG A 52 2.32 15.66 -12.27
N ARG A 53 1.25 16.43 -12.55
CA ARG A 53 -0.12 16.05 -12.21
C ARG A 53 -0.55 14.72 -12.84
N LYS A 54 0.15 14.26 -13.89
CA LYS A 54 -0.07 12.96 -14.53
C LYS A 54 0.59 11.79 -13.79
N LEU A 55 1.60 12.04 -12.97
CA LEU A 55 2.30 11.00 -12.20
C LEU A 55 1.58 10.68 -10.88
N ASN A 56 1.01 11.69 -10.22
CA ASN A 56 0.31 11.51 -8.93
C ASN A 56 -0.80 10.44 -8.98
N PRO A 57 -1.65 10.36 -10.03
CA PRO A 57 -2.59 9.26 -10.18
C PRO A 57 -1.90 7.89 -10.22
N LEU A 58 -0.78 7.77 -10.93
CA LEU A 58 -0.02 6.52 -11.02
C LEU A 58 0.63 6.17 -9.67
N THR A 59 1.12 7.14 -8.91
CA THR A 59 1.63 6.91 -7.55
C THR A 59 0.55 6.31 -6.65
N VAL A 60 -0.67 6.88 -6.64
CA VAL A 60 -1.80 6.32 -5.88
C VAL A 60 -2.17 4.93 -6.39
N LEU A 61 -2.26 4.76 -7.71
CA LEU A 61 -2.62 3.49 -8.33
C LEU A 61 -1.67 2.37 -7.92
N LEU A 62 -0.36 2.60 -8.06
CA LEU A 62 0.68 1.62 -7.75
C LEU A 62 0.76 1.34 -6.24
N ALA A 63 0.71 2.37 -5.40
CA ALA A 63 0.78 2.21 -3.94
C ALA A 63 -0.39 1.37 -3.39
N VAL A 64 -1.61 1.70 -3.81
CA VAL A 64 -2.80 0.96 -3.37
C VAL A 64 -2.79 -0.45 -3.98
N ALA A 65 -2.40 -0.61 -5.26
CA ALA A 65 -2.31 -1.93 -5.88
C ALA A 65 -1.28 -2.84 -5.18
N ALA A 66 -0.13 -2.31 -4.75
CA ALA A 66 0.88 -3.05 -4.00
C ALA A 66 0.34 -3.56 -2.65
N TRP A 67 -0.40 -2.72 -1.91
CA TRP A 67 -1.10 -3.12 -0.69
C TRP A 67 -2.13 -4.24 -0.96
N GLU A 68 -3.01 -4.05 -1.94
CA GLU A 68 -4.04 -5.04 -2.23
C GLU A 68 -3.45 -6.38 -2.68
N ARG A 69 -2.39 -6.33 -3.50
CA ARG A 69 -1.63 -7.49 -3.96
C ARG A 69 -1.11 -8.29 -2.77
N PHE A 70 -0.43 -7.60 -1.85
CA PHE A 70 0.08 -8.19 -0.62
C PHE A 70 -1.03 -8.89 0.18
N VAL A 71 -2.15 -8.21 0.42
CA VAL A 71 -3.30 -8.79 1.15
C VAL A 71 -3.85 -10.04 0.44
N VAL A 72 -4.02 -9.98 -0.88
CA VAL A 72 -4.57 -11.08 -1.68
C VAL A 72 -3.64 -12.29 -1.65
N ASP A 73 -2.34 -12.08 -1.80
CA ASP A 73 -1.36 -13.16 -1.83
C ASP A 73 -1.15 -13.81 -0.46
N VAL A 74 -1.12 -13.02 0.62
CA VAL A 74 -1.16 -13.58 1.98
C VAL A 74 -2.42 -14.41 2.18
N GLY A 75 -3.58 -13.93 1.71
CA GLY A 75 -4.82 -14.68 1.79
C GLY A 75 -4.80 -15.99 1.02
N ALA A 76 -4.24 -16.00 -0.20
CA ALA A 76 -4.06 -17.21 -0.98
C ALA A 76 -3.10 -18.20 -0.28
N LEU A 77 -2.01 -17.67 0.29
CA LEU A 77 -1.04 -18.47 1.02
C LEU A 77 -1.63 -19.11 2.27
N SER A 78 -2.33 -18.35 3.11
CA SER A 78 -2.97 -18.85 4.32
C SER A 78 -4.07 -19.88 4.05
N ARG A 79 -4.68 -19.87 2.86
CA ARG A 79 -5.67 -20.88 2.43
C ARG A 79 -5.05 -22.08 1.70
N GLY A 80 -3.72 -22.14 1.53
CA GLY A 80 -3.05 -23.19 0.78
C GLY A 80 -3.34 -23.17 -0.73
N GLN A 81 -3.75 -22.03 -1.26
CA GLN A 81 -4.09 -21.83 -2.68
C GLN A 81 -2.99 -21.08 -3.44
N TRP A 82 -1.87 -20.79 -2.78
CA TRP A 82 -0.79 -19.99 -3.35
C TRP A 82 0.00 -20.77 -4.41
N SER A 83 0.33 -20.09 -5.50
CA SER A 83 1.15 -20.64 -6.58
C SER A 83 2.36 -19.76 -6.91
N GLU A 84 2.13 -18.45 -7.07
CA GLU A 84 3.19 -17.47 -7.35
C GLU A 84 2.65 -16.06 -7.04
N PRO A 85 3.53 -15.07 -6.78
CA PRO A 85 3.11 -13.68 -6.61
C PRO A 85 2.36 -13.17 -7.85
N GLY A 86 1.43 -12.25 -7.67
CA GLY A 86 0.79 -11.61 -8.85
C GLY A 86 -0.39 -12.38 -9.50
N ARG A 87 -0.59 -13.69 -9.22
CA ARG A 87 -1.60 -14.50 -9.93
C ARG A 87 -2.96 -14.65 -9.29
N HIS A 88 -3.02 -14.57 -7.97
CA HIS A 88 -4.28 -14.75 -7.27
C HIS A 88 -5.21 -13.56 -7.55
N LYS A 89 -6.43 -13.86 -7.97
CA LYS A 89 -7.51 -12.88 -8.12
C LYS A 89 -8.36 -12.91 -6.87
N LYS A 90 -8.95 -11.76 -6.55
CA LYS A 90 -9.96 -11.69 -5.52
C LYS A 90 -11.28 -12.24 -6.05
N GLU A 91 -11.84 -13.26 -5.40
CA GLU A 91 -13.13 -13.84 -5.83
C GLU A 91 -14.33 -12.90 -5.57
N ASN A 92 -14.21 -11.91 -4.68
CA ASN A 92 -15.21 -10.84 -4.51
C ASN A 92 -14.69 -9.70 -3.60
N ARG A 93 -14.87 -8.43 -4.03
CA ARG A 93 -14.68 -7.11 -3.34
C ARG A 93 -13.27 -6.53 -3.30
N ASP A 94 -13.08 -5.21 -3.29
CA ASP A 94 -11.76 -4.55 -3.10
C ASP A 94 -11.14 -4.89 -1.74
N ALA A 95 -9.81 -4.82 -1.57
CA ALA A 95 -9.15 -5.11 -0.29
C ALA A 95 -9.30 -3.98 0.74
N TYR A 96 -10.55 -3.56 0.95
CA TYR A 96 -10.95 -2.71 2.06
C TYR A 96 -10.40 -3.26 3.38
N LEU A 97 -10.14 -2.37 4.32
CA LEU A 97 -9.44 -2.69 5.55
C LEU A 97 -10.10 -3.84 6.33
N ASP A 98 -11.43 -3.91 6.38
CA ASP A 98 -12.16 -5.03 7.01
C ASP A 98 -11.89 -6.38 6.34
N ALA A 99 -11.81 -6.39 5.01
CA ALA A 99 -11.50 -7.59 4.24
C ALA A 99 -10.03 -7.98 4.41
N ALA A 100 -9.13 -6.99 4.50
CA ALA A 100 -7.73 -7.22 4.80
C ALA A 100 -7.53 -7.81 6.20
N LEU A 101 -8.23 -7.29 7.22
CA LEU A 101 -8.14 -7.81 8.59
C LEU A 101 -8.63 -9.26 8.73
N LYS A 102 -9.65 -9.66 7.98
CA LYS A 102 -10.09 -11.08 7.94
C LYS A 102 -9.03 -12.03 7.39
N VAL A 103 -8.03 -11.51 6.68
CA VAL A 103 -6.91 -12.27 6.13
C VAL A 103 -5.67 -12.12 7.02
N LEU A 104 -5.25 -10.88 7.25
CA LEU A 104 -4.02 -10.54 7.94
C LEU A 104 -4.10 -10.77 9.45
N GLY A 105 -5.28 -10.59 10.07
CA GLY A 105 -5.51 -10.83 11.50
C GLY A 105 -5.07 -12.23 11.91
N PRO A 106 -5.69 -13.30 11.37
CA PRO A 106 -5.29 -14.66 11.73
C PRO A 106 -3.87 -15.03 11.25
N ALA A 107 -3.42 -14.52 10.09
CA ALA A 107 -2.04 -14.73 9.62
C ALA A 107 -0.99 -14.13 10.56
N SER A 108 -1.36 -13.07 11.28
CA SER A 108 -0.57 -12.40 12.31
C SER A 108 -0.78 -12.95 13.72
N GLY A 109 -1.48 -14.09 13.87
CA GLY A 109 -1.82 -14.62 15.20
C GLY A 109 -2.71 -13.69 16.01
N GLU A 110 -3.61 -12.96 15.33
CA GLU A 110 -4.53 -11.96 15.89
C GLU A 110 -3.85 -10.72 16.49
N ALA A 111 -2.60 -10.44 16.12
CA ALA A 111 -1.91 -9.21 16.53
C ALA A 111 -2.47 -7.94 15.85
N LEU A 112 -3.07 -8.08 14.67
CA LEU A 112 -3.68 -6.98 13.93
C LEU A 112 -5.18 -6.84 14.27
N PRO A 113 -5.72 -5.60 14.33
CA PRO A 113 -5.07 -4.33 13.96
C PRO A 113 -4.18 -3.71 15.06
N GLY A 114 -4.17 -4.25 16.29
CA GLY A 114 -3.51 -3.60 17.43
C GLY A 114 -2.00 -3.34 17.27
N ALA A 115 -1.31 -4.07 16.40
CA ALA A 115 0.09 -3.81 16.07
C ALA A 115 0.31 -2.66 15.06
N TRP A 116 -0.74 -2.14 14.43
CA TRP A 116 -0.62 -1.02 13.49
C TRP A 116 -0.51 0.32 14.21
N ARG A 117 0.55 1.06 13.89
CA ARG A 117 0.79 2.45 14.28
C ARG A 117 1.17 3.24 13.03
N ILE A 118 0.21 3.97 12.47
CA ILE A 118 0.36 4.57 11.14
C ILE A 118 0.51 6.08 11.27
N ARG A 119 1.54 6.66 10.64
CA ARG A 119 1.59 8.11 10.44
C ARG A 119 0.74 8.48 9.24
N ALA A 120 -0.45 9.04 9.51
CA ALA A 120 -1.39 9.55 8.53
C ALA A 120 -1.25 11.08 8.38
N PHE A 121 -1.81 11.63 7.30
CA PHE A 121 -1.70 13.06 7.01
C PHE A 121 -3.07 13.64 6.62
N SER A 122 -3.51 14.65 7.36
CA SER A 122 -4.85 15.24 7.21
C SER A 122 -4.96 16.32 6.14
N ARG A 123 -3.83 16.82 5.62
CA ARG A 123 -3.79 17.91 4.64
C ARG A 123 -2.51 17.88 3.80
N TRP A 124 -2.44 18.71 2.77
CA TRP A 124 -1.30 18.78 1.88
C TRP A 124 -1.13 20.16 1.23
N ARG A 125 0.13 20.54 0.97
CA ARG A 125 0.50 21.75 0.25
C ARG A 125 1.57 21.44 -0.79
N GLY A 126 1.21 21.51 -2.07
CA GLY A 126 2.13 21.19 -3.16
C GLY A 126 2.61 19.74 -3.06
N LYS A 127 3.92 19.54 -2.86
CA LYS A 127 4.56 18.22 -2.69
C LYS A 127 4.63 17.72 -1.24
N CYS A 128 4.24 18.55 -0.27
CA CYS A 128 4.37 18.23 1.14
C CYS A 128 3.03 17.74 1.70
N PRO A 129 2.93 16.48 2.17
CA PRO A 129 1.89 16.14 3.11
C PRO A 129 2.11 16.92 4.42
N GLU A 130 1.03 17.35 5.05
CA GLU A 130 1.02 18.20 6.24
C GLU A 130 0.02 17.64 7.28
N GLY A 131 0.12 18.10 8.53
CA GLY A 131 -0.84 17.69 9.56
C GLY A 131 -0.70 16.21 9.93
N ALA A 132 0.56 15.78 10.11
CA ALA A 132 0.90 14.42 10.49
C ALA A 132 0.28 14.06 11.85
N VAL A 133 -0.44 12.95 11.90
CA VAL A 133 -1.00 12.34 13.11
C VAL A 133 -0.57 10.89 13.16
N THR A 134 -0.30 10.38 14.37
CA THR A 134 -0.06 8.95 14.56
C THR A 134 -1.38 8.30 14.97
N LEU A 135 -1.87 7.38 14.15
CA LEU A 135 -3.01 6.53 14.42
C LEU A 135 -2.53 5.25 15.10
N ASP A 136 -2.89 5.07 16.36
CA ASP A 136 -2.70 3.83 17.12
C ASP A 136 -3.93 2.94 16.97
N CYS A 137 -3.83 1.87 16.20
CA CYS A 137 -4.99 1.06 15.84
C CYS A 137 -5.42 0.08 16.94
N SER A 138 -4.80 0.15 18.13
CA SER A 138 -5.36 -0.43 19.35
C SER A 138 -6.58 0.36 19.86
N ASP A 139 -6.69 1.63 19.48
CA ASP A 139 -7.85 2.49 19.74
C ASP A 139 -8.91 2.32 18.62
N PRO A 140 -10.15 1.91 18.96
CA PRO A 140 -11.23 1.76 17.97
C PRO A 140 -11.55 3.03 17.17
N GLU A 141 -11.42 4.23 17.76
CA GLU A 141 -11.73 5.47 17.05
C GLU A 141 -10.68 5.78 15.98
N GLN A 142 -9.39 5.59 16.31
CA GLN A 142 -8.28 5.78 15.39
C GLN A 142 -8.24 4.68 14.32
N MET A 143 -8.65 3.46 14.66
CA MET A 143 -8.86 2.38 13.70
C MET A 143 -9.97 2.72 12.70
N ALA A 144 -11.07 3.32 13.16
CA ALA A 144 -12.15 3.78 12.29
C ALA A 144 -11.73 4.97 11.40
N GLU A 145 -10.80 5.80 11.84
CA GLU A 145 -10.15 6.83 11.02
C GLU A 145 -9.31 6.21 9.90
N LEU A 146 -8.39 5.31 10.24
CA LEU A 146 -7.60 4.57 9.24
C LEU A 146 -8.49 3.83 8.23
N GLN A 147 -9.60 3.25 8.69
CA GLN A 147 -10.56 2.60 7.80
C GLN A 147 -11.18 3.57 6.78
N ARG A 148 -11.51 4.79 7.20
CA ARG A 148 -12.02 5.83 6.29
C ARG A 148 -10.95 6.23 5.28
N ASP A 149 -9.70 6.38 5.71
CA ASP A 149 -8.59 6.77 4.84
C ASP A 149 -8.31 5.69 3.79
N VAL A 150 -8.14 4.43 4.20
CA VAL A 150 -7.91 3.30 3.28
C VAL A 150 -9.06 3.16 2.28
N HIS A 151 -10.31 3.33 2.73
CA HIS A 151 -11.46 3.33 1.82
C HIS A 151 -11.38 4.50 0.82
N ALA A 152 -11.06 5.71 1.28
CA ALA A 152 -10.87 6.85 0.39
C ALA A 152 -9.77 6.59 -0.65
N TRP A 153 -8.65 5.96 -0.28
CA TRP A 153 -7.57 5.62 -1.20
C TRP A 153 -7.94 4.54 -2.21
N ILE A 154 -8.67 3.49 -1.80
CA ILE A 154 -9.19 2.47 -2.72
C ILE A 154 -10.18 3.09 -3.72
N ASN A 155 -11.08 3.96 -3.24
CA ASN A 155 -12.01 4.67 -4.11
C ASN A 155 -11.28 5.60 -5.09
N LEU A 156 -10.26 6.32 -4.63
CA LEU A 156 -9.43 7.16 -5.48
C LEU A 156 -8.68 6.33 -6.53
N ARG A 157 -8.09 5.21 -6.12
CA ARG A 157 -7.47 4.25 -7.04
C ARG A 157 -8.45 3.78 -8.10
N ASN A 158 -9.66 3.38 -7.72
CA ASN A 158 -10.68 2.91 -8.65
C ASN A 158 -11.03 4.01 -9.67
N LYS A 159 -11.26 5.25 -9.22
CA LYS A 159 -11.45 6.42 -10.09
C LYS A 159 -10.27 6.63 -11.05
N VAL A 160 -9.03 6.49 -10.57
CA VAL A 160 -7.82 6.58 -11.41
C VAL A 160 -7.76 5.44 -12.42
N ALA A 161 -8.01 4.20 -12.01
CA ALA A 161 -7.97 3.03 -12.88
C ALA A 161 -8.99 3.14 -14.02
N HIS A 162 -10.21 3.60 -13.73
CA HIS A 162 -11.22 3.86 -14.76
C HIS A 162 -10.83 5.00 -15.70
N ARG A 163 -10.13 6.02 -15.20
CA ARG A 163 -9.54 7.06 -16.06
C ARG A 163 -8.38 6.54 -16.91
N CYS A 164 -7.60 5.59 -16.39
CA CYS A 164 -6.48 4.95 -17.10
C CYS A 164 -6.94 3.87 -18.08
N MET A 165 -8.10 3.24 -17.87
CA MET A 165 -8.58 2.10 -18.68
C MET A 165 -9.69 2.43 -19.69
N ALA A 166 -10.29 3.63 -19.68
CA ALA A 166 -11.41 3.93 -20.57
C ALA A 166 -11.26 5.25 -21.35
N GLN A 167 -10.48 5.22 -22.43
CA GLN A 167 -10.78 5.97 -23.66
C GLN A 167 -10.44 5.16 -24.93
N ASP A 168 -9.50 4.22 -24.88
CA ASP A 168 -9.05 3.49 -26.08
C ASP A 168 -9.88 2.25 -26.46
N LEU A 169 -10.89 1.87 -25.66
CA LEU A 169 -11.66 0.62 -25.86
C LEU A 169 -13.19 0.76 -25.93
N ILE A 170 -13.78 1.96 -25.89
CA ILE A 170 -15.24 2.09 -25.76
C ILE A 170 -15.82 3.13 -26.73
N SER A 171 -16.19 2.66 -27.92
CA SER A 171 -17.10 3.33 -28.85
C SER A 171 -18.55 2.91 -28.56
N GLY A 172 -19.13 3.38 -27.45
CA GLY A 172 -20.52 3.07 -27.07
C GLY A 172 -21.16 4.15 -26.17
N PRO A 173 -22.45 4.51 -26.37
CA PRO A 173 -23.06 5.73 -25.83
C PRO A 173 -23.43 5.71 -24.33
N TYR A 174 -23.07 4.68 -23.56
CA TYR A 174 -23.57 4.48 -22.18
C TYR A 174 -22.52 4.48 -21.06
N TYR A 175 -21.25 4.78 -21.34
CA TYR A 175 -20.20 4.73 -20.32
C TYR A 175 -19.78 6.14 -19.89
N ARG A 176 -20.49 6.72 -18.92
CA ARG A 176 -20.05 7.94 -18.22
C ARG A 176 -19.24 7.55 -17.00
N SER A 177 -17.95 7.88 -17.04
CA SER A 177 -17.01 7.78 -15.91
C SER A 177 -17.46 8.68 -14.75
N ASP A 178 -17.43 8.14 -13.53
CA ASP A 178 -17.72 8.80 -12.25
C ASP A 178 -16.50 9.49 -11.62
N ALA A 179 -15.40 9.63 -12.37
CA ALA A 179 -14.21 10.37 -11.94
C ALA A 179 -14.52 11.87 -11.69
N GLU A 180 -14.85 12.21 -10.44
CA GLU A 180 -15.29 13.54 -9.99
C GLU A 180 -14.25 14.67 -10.16
N THR A 181 -12.95 14.40 -10.25
CA THR A 181 -11.92 15.45 -10.45
C THR A 181 -10.71 14.96 -11.25
N HIS A 182 -10.09 15.86 -12.02
CA HIS A 182 -8.97 15.52 -12.91
C HIS A 182 -7.57 15.67 -12.31
N THR A 183 -7.42 16.09 -11.05
CA THR A 183 -6.10 16.40 -10.47
C THR A 183 -5.97 15.89 -9.05
N ILE A 184 -5.00 15.00 -8.82
CA ILE A 184 -4.55 14.56 -7.50
C ILE A 184 -3.32 15.40 -7.12
N GLN A 185 -3.27 15.92 -5.90
CA GLN A 185 -2.11 16.69 -5.45
C GLN A 185 -0.91 15.79 -5.11
N ALA A 186 0.30 16.32 -5.19
CA ALA A 186 1.49 15.51 -4.95
C ALA A 186 1.62 15.10 -3.47
N GLY A 187 1.31 16.01 -2.54
CA GLY A 187 1.23 15.68 -1.11
C GLY A 187 0.15 14.64 -0.79
N GLU A 188 -1.00 14.71 -1.46
CA GLU A 188 -2.09 13.72 -1.34
C GLU A 188 -1.64 12.33 -1.81
N ALA A 189 -1.01 12.24 -2.99
CA ALA A 189 -0.48 10.96 -3.49
C ALA A 189 0.61 10.36 -2.59
N ARG A 190 1.43 11.21 -1.98
CA ARG A 190 2.45 10.79 -1.00
C ARG A 190 1.83 10.32 0.31
N ALA A 191 0.73 10.93 0.77
CA ALA A 191 0.00 10.47 1.94
C ALA A 191 -0.54 9.05 1.72
N ALA A 192 -1.19 8.79 0.58
CA ALA A 192 -1.66 7.46 0.21
C ALA A 192 -0.49 6.45 0.15
N LEU A 193 0.64 6.80 -0.48
CA LEU A 193 1.82 5.94 -0.50
C LEU A 193 2.36 5.66 0.91
N ALA A 194 2.50 6.69 1.74
CA ALA A 194 3.01 6.57 3.10
C ALA A 194 2.16 5.62 3.96
N GLU A 195 0.84 5.70 3.88
CA GLU A 195 -0.06 4.82 4.62
C GLU A 195 0.03 3.37 4.15
N MET A 196 -0.07 3.12 2.83
CA MET A 196 0.00 1.77 2.27
C MET A 196 1.34 1.09 2.58
N LEU A 197 2.44 1.85 2.53
CA LEU A 197 3.79 1.38 2.81
C LEU A 197 3.94 0.96 4.29
N GLN A 198 3.42 1.76 5.23
CA GLN A 198 3.42 1.45 6.67
C GLN A 198 2.52 0.24 6.98
N LEU A 199 1.35 0.15 6.36
CA LEU A 199 0.42 -0.97 6.53
C LEU A 199 1.07 -2.30 6.11
N VAL A 200 1.74 -2.35 4.96
CA VAL A 200 2.45 -3.55 4.52
C VAL A 200 3.58 -3.89 5.48
N ASP A 201 4.46 -2.93 5.80
CA ASP A 201 5.65 -3.22 6.60
C ASP A 201 5.32 -3.71 8.02
N GLN A 202 4.33 -3.10 8.66
CA GLN A 202 3.89 -3.52 9.99
C GLN A 202 3.11 -4.84 9.95
N SER A 203 2.37 -5.10 8.87
CA SER A 203 1.74 -6.41 8.65
C SER A 203 2.78 -7.51 8.47
N ILE A 204 3.86 -7.25 7.72
CA ILE A 204 4.99 -8.17 7.59
C ILE A 204 5.56 -8.48 8.96
N LEU A 205 5.85 -7.45 9.77
CA LEU A 205 6.43 -7.65 11.10
C LEU A 205 5.54 -8.51 12.00
N ALA A 206 4.23 -8.23 12.02
CA ALA A 206 3.27 -8.99 12.81
C ALA A 206 3.16 -10.46 12.37
N ILE A 207 3.08 -10.72 11.06
CA ILE A 207 3.02 -12.09 10.51
C ILE A 207 4.30 -12.87 10.79
N VAL A 208 5.46 -12.24 10.59
CA VAL A 208 6.79 -12.84 10.80
C VAL A 208 6.99 -13.20 12.27
N ALA A 209 6.56 -12.32 13.19
CA ALA A 209 6.60 -12.58 14.62
C ALA A 209 5.71 -13.77 15.00
N ALA A 210 4.45 -13.76 14.57
CA ALA A 210 3.49 -14.84 14.86
C ALA A 210 3.90 -16.19 14.25
N SER A 211 4.57 -16.16 13.10
CA SER A 211 4.98 -17.35 12.36
C SER A 211 6.40 -17.85 12.74
N GLY A 212 7.05 -17.19 13.72
CA GLY A 212 8.34 -17.62 14.27
C GLY A 212 9.51 -17.60 13.28
N PHE A 213 9.55 -16.60 12.40
CA PHE A 213 10.65 -16.45 11.44
C PHE A 213 11.94 -15.99 12.14
N PRO A 214 13.11 -16.52 11.77
CA PRO A 214 14.39 -16.00 12.25
C PRO A 214 14.69 -14.65 11.57
N LYS A 215 15.20 -13.68 12.35
CA LYS A 215 15.65 -12.36 11.86
C LYS A 215 14.53 -11.57 11.15
N PRO A 216 13.50 -11.14 11.88
CA PRO A 216 12.30 -10.51 11.32
C PRO A 216 12.60 -9.29 10.44
N ASP A 217 13.62 -8.51 10.77
CA ASP A 217 13.99 -7.29 10.05
C ASP A 217 14.41 -7.51 8.59
N ARG A 218 14.76 -8.74 8.20
CA ARG A 218 15.17 -9.05 6.82
C ARG A 218 14.03 -9.05 5.81
N PHE A 219 12.79 -9.16 6.28
CA PHE A 219 11.60 -9.23 5.43
C PHE A 219 10.90 -7.88 5.29
N ARG A 220 11.25 -6.95 6.17
CA ARG A 220 10.71 -5.59 6.20
C ARG A 220 11.11 -4.82 4.96
N LEU A 221 10.31 -3.82 4.62
CA LEU A 221 10.64 -2.85 3.58
C LEU A 221 11.91 -2.07 3.97
N PRO A 222 12.68 -1.54 2.99
CA PRO A 222 13.90 -0.80 3.25
C PRO A 222 13.69 0.39 4.19
N ALA A 223 14.49 0.46 5.26
CA ALA A 223 14.37 1.51 6.28
C ALA A 223 14.52 2.93 5.71
N ALA A 224 15.31 3.10 4.66
CA ALA A 224 15.49 4.37 3.96
C ALA A 224 14.18 4.99 3.45
N TRP A 225 13.15 4.17 3.16
CA TRP A 225 11.86 4.64 2.69
C TRP A 225 11.03 5.32 3.78
N PHE A 226 11.35 5.09 5.05
CA PHE A 226 10.62 5.64 6.20
C PHE A 226 11.29 6.88 6.78
N GLN A 227 12.44 7.28 6.26
CA GLN A 227 13.21 8.40 6.79
C GLN A 227 12.65 9.73 6.30
N GLU A 228 12.76 10.74 7.16
CA GLU A 228 12.51 12.14 6.81
C GLU A 228 13.40 12.59 5.65
N GLU A 229 14.69 12.30 5.78
CA GLU A 229 15.72 12.56 4.78
C GLU A 229 16.34 11.22 4.36
N PRO A 230 15.94 10.65 3.22
CA PRO A 230 16.55 9.43 2.71
C PRO A 230 18.03 9.66 2.34
N PRO A 231 18.87 8.62 2.42
CA PRO A 231 20.29 8.71 2.08
C PRO A 231 20.49 9.05 0.60
N ALA A 232 21.57 9.76 0.30
CA ALA A 232 22.04 9.97 -1.06
C ALA A 232 22.22 8.64 -1.82
N GLY A 233 21.91 8.65 -3.12
CA GLY A 233 21.93 7.45 -3.95
C GLY A 233 20.71 6.52 -3.76
N LEU A 234 19.69 6.93 -3.01
CA LEU A 234 18.42 6.19 -2.93
C LEU A 234 17.89 5.96 -4.36
N ARG A 235 17.78 4.68 -4.75
CA ARG A 235 17.34 4.28 -6.09
C ARG A 235 18.17 4.91 -7.23
N GLY A 236 19.43 5.25 -6.98
CA GLY A 236 20.32 5.89 -7.96
C GLY A 236 20.17 7.42 -8.06
N VAL A 237 19.33 8.03 -7.23
CA VAL A 237 19.15 9.49 -7.18
C VAL A 237 20.15 10.11 -6.23
N GLU A 238 20.98 11.03 -6.72
CA GLU A 238 22.03 11.69 -5.93
C GLU A 238 21.46 12.47 -4.75
N GLU A 239 20.44 13.31 -5.00
CA GLU A 239 19.75 14.13 -4.00
C GLU A 239 18.24 13.82 -3.99
N PRO A 240 17.80 12.76 -3.28
CA PRO A 240 16.40 12.33 -3.30
C PRO A 240 15.41 13.35 -2.69
N GLY A 241 15.91 14.23 -1.83
CA GLY A 241 15.11 15.20 -1.08
C GLY A 241 14.12 14.54 -0.11
N ALA A 242 13.29 15.36 0.56
CA ALA A 242 12.29 14.85 1.48
C ALA A 242 11.16 14.09 0.74
N LEU A 243 10.89 12.87 1.17
CA LEU A 243 9.78 12.06 0.66
C LEU A 243 8.45 12.49 1.28
N TRP A 244 8.43 12.69 2.60
CA TRP A 244 7.20 12.84 3.39
C TRP A 244 7.00 14.23 3.97
N GLY A 245 7.48 15.28 3.30
CA GLY A 245 7.25 16.65 3.74
C GLY A 245 7.98 17.04 5.03
N GLY A 246 9.13 16.42 5.32
CA GLY A 246 9.89 16.68 6.55
C GLY A 246 9.46 15.84 7.75
N TYR A 247 8.88 14.66 7.51
CA TYR A 247 8.51 13.72 8.56
C TYR A 247 9.13 12.35 8.32
N SER A 248 9.56 11.66 9.37
CA SER A 248 9.79 10.21 9.31
C SER A 248 8.47 9.45 9.43
N LEU A 249 8.31 8.35 8.71
CA LEU A 249 7.20 7.42 8.88
C LEU A 249 7.48 6.44 10.02
N LEU A 250 6.43 5.79 10.51
CA LEU A 250 6.56 4.77 11.55
C LEU A 250 6.90 3.43 10.89
N ARG A 251 7.88 2.74 11.48
CA ARG A 251 8.32 1.43 11.01
C ARG A 251 7.98 0.38 12.05
#